data_AF-A0A357AJS0-F1
#
_entry.id   AF-A0A357AJS0-F1
#
_cell.length_a   1.000
_cell.length_b   1.000
_cell.length_c   1.000
_cell.angle_alpha   90.00
_cell.angle_beta   90.00
_cell.angle_gamma   90.00
#
_symmetry.space_group_name_H-M   'P 1'
#
loop_
_entity.id
_entity.type
_entity.pdbx_description
1 polymer ?
#
loop_
_entity_poly.entity_id
_entity_poly.type
_entity_poly.pdbx_seq_one_letter_code
_entity_poly.pdbx_strand_id
1 'polypeptide(L)'
;MKIDGNDLSKLELELHRQGKNQEGDKVKMEFLRQVRESGEDHCPCPESCRHHGNCYECVILHRGHGDHLPFCMWDMVNERMRKLSLLTEDSLMSGKK
;
A
#
# COMPACT_ATOMS: atom_id res chain seq x y z
N MET A 1 -5.64 11.19 6.38
CA MET A 1 -4.42 10.68 7.05
C MET A 1 -3.53 9.99 6.01
N LYS A 2 -2.19 10.02 6.14
CA LYS A 2 -1.32 9.27 5.21
C LYS A 2 -1.24 7.80 5.62
N ILE A 3 -1.68 6.89 4.73
CA ILE A 3 -1.62 5.43 4.93
C ILE A 3 -0.26 4.89 4.48
N ASP A 4 0.19 5.25 3.28
CA ASP A 4 1.43 4.72 2.72
C ASP A 4 2.66 5.19 3.47
N GLY A 5 3.43 4.23 3.98
CA GLY A 5 4.62 4.51 4.78
C GLY A 5 4.33 5.20 6.11
N ASN A 6 3.11 5.03 6.66
CA ASN A 6 2.71 5.58 7.95
C ASN A 6 3.65 5.14 9.10
N ASP A 7 3.96 6.06 10.00
CA ASP A 7 4.92 5.82 11.08
C ASP A 7 4.42 4.83 12.14
N LEU A 8 3.12 4.82 12.45
CA LEU A 8 2.54 3.83 13.36
C LEU A 8 2.62 2.42 12.76
N SER A 9 2.31 2.28 11.47
CA SER A 9 2.42 0.98 10.79
C SER A 9 3.87 0.48 10.72
N LYS A 10 4.86 1.38 10.53
CA LYS A 10 6.28 0.99 10.58
C LYS A 10 6.74 0.62 11.99
N LEU A 11 6.29 1.36 13.01
CA LEU A 11 6.58 1.07 14.41
C LEU A 11 5.99 -0.27 14.84
N GLU A 12 4.77 -0.58 14.43
CA GLU A 12 4.12 -1.87 14.66
C GLU A 12 4.98 -3.04 14.14
N LEU A 13 5.43 -2.95 12.89
CA LEU A 13 6.28 -3.96 12.27
C LEU A 13 7.61 -4.14 13.02
N GLU A 14 8.20 -3.04 13.49
CA GLU A 14 9.45 -3.08 14.27
C GLU A 14 9.25 -3.74 15.65
N LEU A 15 8.15 -3.44 16.35
CA LEU A 15 7.83 -4.06 17.63
C LEU A 15 7.64 -5.58 17.49
N HIS A 16 6.96 -6.04 16.43
CA HIS A 16 6.81 -7.47 16.15
C HIS A 16 8.15 -8.15 15.84
N ARG A 17 9.04 -7.51 15.07
CA ARG A 17 10.40 -8.01 14.83
C ARG A 17 11.22 -8.16 16.11
N GLN A 18 10.98 -7.30 17.10
CA GLN A 18 11.59 -7.37 18.43
C GLN A 18 10.89 -8.38 19.37
N GLY A 19 9.84 -9.07 18.92
CA GLY A 19 9.06 -10.00 19.76
C GLY A 19 8.06 -9.32 20.71
N LYS A 20 7.89 -8.00 20.65
CA LYS A 20 6.99 -7.22 21.50
C LYS A 20 5.56 -7.22 20.95
N ASN A 21 4.99 -8.42 20.79
CA ASN A 21 3.73 -8.62 20.06
C ASN A 21 2.55 -7.83 20.64
N GLN A 22 2.41 -7.78 21.97
CA GLN A 22 1.33 -7.04 22.63
C GLN A 22 1.41 -5.53 22.42
N GLU A 23 2.61 -4.96 22.41
CA GLU A 23 2.81 -3.53 22.10
C GLU A 23 2.52 -3.25 20.63
N GLY A 24 3.01 -4.11 19.73
CA GLY A 24 2.72 -4.02 18.30
C GLY A 24 1.22 -4.08 18.01
N ASP A 25 0.48 -4.98 18.66
CA ASP A 25 -0.97 -5.08 18.50
C ASP A 25 -1.71 -3.81 18.92
N LYS A 26 -1.26 -3.14 19.99
CA LYS A 26 -1.84 -1.84 20.40
C LYS A 26 -1.60 -0.77 19.34
N VAL A 27 -0.38 -0.68 18.79
CA VAL A 27 -0.03 0.27 17.72
C VAL A 27 -0.83 -0.02 16.45
N LYS A 28 -0.99 -1.30 16.08
CA LYS A 28 -1.83 -1.74 14.97
C LYS A 28 -3.26 -1.25 15.11
N MET A 29 -3.87 -1.49 16.27
CA MET A 29 -5.27 -1.12 16.52
C MET A 29 -5.46 0.40 16.49
N GLU A 30 -4.49 1.16 17.01
CA GLU A 30 -4.52 2.62 16.95
C GLU A 30 -4.42 3.13 15.51
N PHE A 31 -3.49 2.58 14.71
CA PHE A 31 -3.40 2.93 13.29
C PHE A 31 -4.71 2.66 12.56
N LEU A 32 -5.31 1.47 12.74
CA LEU A 32 -6.59 1.12 12.12
C LEU A 32 -7.75 2.01 12.59
N ARG A 33 -7.74 2.43 13.86
CA ARG A 33 -8.72 3.38 14.41
C ARG A 33 -8.60 4.74 13.72
N GLN A 34 -7.39 5.30 13.60
CA GLN A 34 -7.17 6.59 12.96
C GLN A 34 -7.56 6.59 11.48
N VAL A 35 -7.28 5.49 10.75
CA VAL A 35 -7.72 5.34 9.36
C VAL A 35 -9.24 5.36 9.27
N ARG A 36 -9.93 4.57 10.11
CA ARG A 36 -11.40 4.52 10.13
C ARG A 36 -12.03 5.87 10.47
N GLU A 37 -11.51 6.56 11.48
CA GLU A 37 -12.01 7.87 11.91
C GLU A 37 -11.73 8.97 10.90
N SER A 38 -10.70 8.82 10.07
CA SER A 38 -10.41 9.82 9.04
C SER A 38 -11.50 9.91 7.97
N GLY A 39 -12.35 8.87 7.82
CA GLY A 39 -13.38 8.82 6.76
C GLY A 39 -12.80 8.78 5.34
N GLU A 40 -11.47 8.67 5.23
CA GLU A 40 -10.69 8.73 4.01
C GLU A 40 -9.97 7.39 3.83
N ASP A 41 -10.71 6.32 3.58
CA ASP A 41 -10.17 5.08 3.01
C ASP A 41 -10.12 5.13 1.48
N HIS A 42 -10.05 6.35 0.94
CA HIS A 42 -10.01 6.63 -0.48
C HIS A 42 -8.68 6.22 -1.08
N CYS A 43 -8.75 5.30 -2.05
CA CYS A 43 -7.70 5.10 -3.02
C CYS A 43 -7.42 6.43 -3.74
N PRO A 44 -6.16 6.88 -3.89
CA PRO A 44 -5.83 8.14 -4.58
C PRO A 44 -5.99 8.05 -6.11
N CYS A 45 -6.77 7.08 -6.60
CA CYS A 45 -6.98 6.86 -8.01
C CYS A 45 -7.69 8.09 -8.62
N PRO A 46 -7.18 8.63 -9.74
CA PRO A 46 -7.77 9.81 -10.39
C PRO A 46 -9.11 9.54 -11.06
N GLU A 47 -9.48 8.26 -11.26
CA GLU A 47 -10.73 7.86 -11.93
C GLU A 47 -11.95 7.97 -11.01
N SER A 48 -13.12 8.29 -11.56
CA SER A 48 -14.37 8.29 -10.79
C SER A 48 -14.89 6.85 -10.61
N CYS A 49 -14.43 6.14 -9.58
CA CYS A 49 -14.89 4.79 -9.26
C CYS A 49 -15.80 4.79 -8.02
N ARG A 50 -16.95 4.10 -8.13
CA ARG A 50 -17.94 3.95 -7.04
C ARG A 50 -17.45 3.12 -5.85
N HIS A 51 -16.32 2.42 -6.00
CA HIS A 51 -15.71 1.56 -4.98
C HIS A 51 -14.56 2.25 -4.24
N HIS A 52 -14.30 3.54 -4.52
CA HIS A 52 -13.37 4.32 -3.71
C HIS A 52 -13.89 4.42 -2.27
N GLY A 53 -12.99 4.29 -1.31
CA GLY A 53 -13.41 4.21 0.09
C GLY A 53 -13.99 2.84 0.47
N ASN A 54 -13.69 1.80 -0.32
CA ASN A 54 -14.01 0.42 0.05
C ASN A 54 -12.90 -0.51 -0.43
N CYS A 55 -11.84 -0.62 0.37
CA CYS A 55 -10.68 -1.47 0.06
C CYS A 55 -11.06 -2.92 -0.22
N TYR A 56 -12.09 -3.45 0.46
CA TYR A 56 -12.54 -4.83 0.25
C TYR A 56 -13.07 -5.03 -1.17
N GLU A 57 -14.05 -4.24 -1.60
CA GLU A 57 -14.62 -4.35 -2.95
C GLU A 57 -13.59 -4.05 -4.04
N CYS A 58 -12.78 -3.00 -3.86
CA CYS A 58 -11.74 -2.61 -4.80
C CYS A 58 -10.76 -3.78 -5.05
N VAL A 59 -10.21 -4.38 -4.00
CA VAL A 59 -9.23 -5.48 -4.13
C VAL A 59 -9.86 -6.72 -4.76
N ILE A 60 -11.09 -7.07 -4.39
CA ILE A 60 -11.78 -8.24 -4.96
C ILE A 60 -12.04 -8.07 -6.46
N LEU A 61 -12.44 -6.87 -6.91
CA LEU A 61 -12.67 -6.58 -8.32
C LEU A 61 -11.39 -6.67 -9.15
N HIS A 62 -10.30 -5.99 -8.73
CA HIS A 62 -9.01 -6.07 -9.42
C HIS A 62 -8.45 -7.50 -9.46
N ARG A 63 -8.63 -8.26 -8.37
CA ARG A 63 -8.26 -9.68 -8.35
C ARG A 63 -9.10 -10.52 -9.31
N GLY A 64 -10.39 -10.22 -9.43
CA GLY A 64 -11.31 -10.89 -10.35
C GLY A 64 -11.00 -10.60 -11.82
N HIS A 65 -10.67 -9.35 -12.15
CA HIS A 65 -10.26 -8.95 -13.50
C HIS A 65 -8.89 -9.53 -13.88
N GLY A 66 -7.93 -9.49 -12.96
CA GLY A 66 -6.59 -10.07 -13.15
C GLY A 66 -5.71 -9.34 -14.18
N ASP A 67 -6.12 -8.16 -14.62
CA ASP A 67 -5.44 -7.36 -15.64
C ASP A 67 -4.41 -6.39 -15.03
N HIS A 68 -4.72 -5.74 -13.90
CA HIS A 68 -3.82 -4.84 -13.19
C HIS A 68 -4.11 -4.73 -11.69
N LEU A 69 -3.12 -4.23 -10.93
CA LEU A 69 -3.23 -3.98 -9.50
C LEU A 69 -4.03 -2.70 -9.19
N PRO A 70 -4.69 -2.60 -8.02
CA PRO A 70 -5.27 -1.36 -7.54
C PRO A 70 -4.25 -0.21 -7.51
N PHE A 71 -4.69 1.00 -7.83
CA PHE A 71 -3.82 2.18 -7.91
C PHE A 71 -3.06 2.45 -6.60
N CYS A 72 -3.67 2.23 -5.44
CA CYS A 72 -3.01 2.35 -4.13
C CYS A 72 -1.81 1.39 -3.92
N MET A 73 -1.65 0.35 -4.75
CA MET A 73 -0.50 -0.55 -4.69
C MET A 73 0.61 -0.15 -5.67
N TRP A 74 0.35 0.77 -6.60
CA TRP A 74 1.29 1.09 -7.67
C TRP A 74 2.60 1.65 -7.14
N ASP A 75 2.56 2.60 -6.22
CA ASP A 75 3.78 3.21 -5.66
C ASP A 75 4.68 2.17 -4.99
N MET A 76 4.09 1.27 -4.20
CA MET A 76 4.81 0.17 -3.56
C MET A 76 5.51 -0.73 -4.58
N VAL A 77 4.80 -1.13 -5.64
CA VAL A 77 5.34 -2.00 -6.68
C VAL A 77 6.37 -1.27 -7.54
N ASN A 78 6.08 -0.04 -7.94
CA ASN A 78 6.98 0.81 -8.73
C ASN A 78 8.30 1.07 -8.00
N GLU A 79 8.29 1.25 -6.68
CA GLU A 79 9.52 1.38 -5.89
C GLU A 79 10.39 0.12 -5.99
N ARG A 80 9.77 -1.07 -5.97
CA ARG A 80 10.48 -2.36 -6.13
C ARG A 80 10.98 -2.56 -7.55
N MET A 81 10.15 -2.27 -8.54
CA MET A 81 10.52 -2.35 -9.95
C MET A 81 11.67 -1.40 -10.28
N ARG A 82 11.65 -0.17 -9.76
CA ARG A 82 12.77 0.77 -9.88
C ARG A 82 14.05 0.20 -9.29
N LYS A 83 14.02 -0.33 -8.06
CA LYS A 83 15.20 -0.94 -7.42
C LYS A 83 15.78 -2.10 -8.24
N LEU A 84 14.90 -2.90 -8.87
CA LEU A 84 15.30 -3.99 -9.77
C LEU A 84 15.92 -3.45 -11.07
N SER A 85 15.29 -2.46 -11.68
CA SER A 85 15.73 -1.80 -12.92
C SER A 85 17.15 -1.20 -12.78
N LEU A 86 17.46 -0.63 -11.60
CA LEU A 86 18.79 -0.10 -11.31
C LEU A 86 19.92 -1.14 -11.37
N LEU A 87 19.63 -2.45 -11.22
CA LEU A 87 20.64 -3.50 -11.33
C LEU A 87 21.26 -3.59 -12.73
N THR A 88 20.56 -3.09 -13.74
CA THR A 88 20.99 -3.11 -15.14
C THR A 88 21.02 -1.70 -15.73
N GLU A 89 21.30 -0.70 -14.90
CA GLU A 89 21.35 0.73 -15.29
C GLU A 89 20.07 1.16 -16.04
N ASP A 90 18.92 0.71 -15.54
CA ASP A 90 17.61 0.96 -16.12
C ASP A 90 17.42 0.48 -17.57
N SER A 91 18.26 -0.44 -18.05
CA SER A 91 18.15 -0.97 -19.41
C SER A 91 16.78 -1.59 -19.72
N LEU A 92 16.11 -2.19 -18.73
CA LEU A 92 14.76 -2.75 -18.86
C LEU A 92 13.67 -1.68 -19.08
N MET A 93 13.84 -0.47 -18.51
CA MET A 93 12.89 0.64 -18.64
C MET A 93 13.23 1.57 -19.81
N SER A 94 14.49 1.56 -20.26
CA SER A 94 15.00 2.44 -21.31
C SER A 94 14.47 2.15 -22.72
N GLY A 95 13.68 1.08 -22.91
CA GLY A 95 12.98 0.82 -24.16
C GLY A 95 13.89 0.73 -25.39
N LYS A 96 15.16 0.35 -25.24
CA LYS A 96 15.99 -0.02 -26.39
C LYS A 96 15.47 -1.35 -26.94
N LYS A 97 14.54 -1.25 -27.91
CA LYS A 97 14.45 -2.24 -28.98
C LYS A 97 15.71 -2.20 -29.83
#